data_AF-A0A7W1FEJ2-F1
#
_entry.id   AF-A0A7W1FEJ2-F1
#
_cell.length_a   1.000
_cell.length_b   1.000
_cell.length_c   1.000
_cell.angle_alpha   90.00
_cell.angle_beta   90.00
_cell.angle_gamma   90.00
#
_symmetry.space_group_name_H-M   'P 1'
#
loop_
_entity.id
_entity.type
_entity.pdbx_description
1 polymer ?
#
loop_
_entity_poly.entity_id
_entity_poly.type
_entity_poly.pdbx_seq_one_letter_code
_entity_poly.pdbx_strand_id
1 'polypeptide(L)'
;MKGKILTTWSLIWLLATVLFVAGGALNLSQRANHQLPPTDGVDWTQKADGIYAEKVAPSLAASRAGIAVGDKLIGISLDEKQFDEVVAPSDVQMYLETAGVSGNLTYFYQRPSYS
;
A
#
# COMPACT_ATOMS: atom_id res chain seq x y z
N MET A 1 35.24 -31.99 38.07
CA MET A 1 33.90 -32.03 37.43
C MET A 1 33.95 -31.16 36.19
N LYS A 2 34.01 -31.73 34.97
CA LYS A 2 33.89 -30.95 33.73
C LYS A 2 32.45 -31.10 33.24
N GLY A 3 31.59 -30.16 33.63
CA GLY A 3 30.18 -30.17 33.24
C GLY A 3 30.07 -30.13 31.72
N LYS A 4 29.24 -31.01 31.14
CA LYS A 4 28.99 -31.04 29.70
C LYS A 4 28.27 -29.74 29.31
N ILE A 5 28.99 -28.80 28.72
CA ILE A 5 28.49 -27.47 28.31
C ILE A 5 27.47 -27.59 27.16
N LEU A 6 27.56 -28.67 26.37
CA LEU A 6 26.63 -29.01 25.31
C LEU A 6 25.68 -30.11 25.80
N THR A 7 24.53 -29.69 26.32
CA THR A 7 23.39 -30.56 26.58
C THR A 7 22.41 -30.43 25.42
N THR A 8 21.50 -31.40 25.25
CA THR A 8 20.42 -31.30 24.26
C THR A 8 19.63 -29.99 24.41
N TRP A 9 19.45 -29.53 25.65
CA TRP A 9 18.80 -28.26 25.95
C TRP A 9 19.61 -27.05 25.48
N SER A 10 20.92 -27.00 25.71
CA SER A 10 21.73 -25.86 25.22
C SER A 10 21.83 -25.83 23.71
N LEU A 11 21.80 -26.99 23.03
CA LEU A 11 21.71 -27.07 21.56
C LEU A 11 20.36 -26.57 21.02
N ILE A 12 19.23 -26.92 21.68
CA ILE A 12 17.90 -26.41 21.31
C ILE A 12 17.84 -24.90 21.42
N TRP A 13 18.34 -24.34 22.54
CA TRP A 13 18.35 -22.89 22.73
C TRP A 13 19.29 -22.18 21.74
N LEU A 14 20.46 -22.76 21.45
CA LEU A 14 21.35 -22.24 20.42
C LEU A 14 20.66 -22.18 19.06
N LEU A 15 19.99 -23.27 18.66
CA LEU A 15 19.24 -23.33 17.42
C LEU A 15 18.10 -22.30 17.40
N ALA A 16 17.34 -22.18 18.48
CA ALA A 16 16.27 -21.20 18.60
C ALA A 16 16.81 -19.76 18.46
N THR A 17 17.92 -19.43 19.12
CA THR A 17 18.58 -18.12 18.97
C THR A 17 18.99 -17.86 17.53
N VAL A 18 19.60 -18.84 16.84
CA VAL A 18 19.98 -18.71 15.43
C VAL A 18 18.75 -18.45 14.56
N LEU A 19 17.65 -19.18 14.76
CA LEU A 19 16.40 -18.99 14.03
C LEU A 19 15.78 -17.61 14.27
N PHE A 20 15.79 -17.12 15.52
CA PHE A 20 15.29 -15.78 15.82
C PHE A 20 16.15 -14.68 15.19
N VAL A 21 17.47 -14.81 15.24
CA VAL A 21 18.38 -13.85 14.61
C VAL A 21 18.19 -13.84 13.10
N ALA A 22 18.10 -15.02 12.47
CA ALA A 22 17.86 -15.14 11.03
C ALA A 22 16.49 -14.56 10.64
N GLY A 23 15.42 -14.92 11.36
CA GLY A 23 14.08 -14.39 11.11
C GLY A 23 14.00 -12.87 11.29
N GLY A 24 14.64 -12.34 12.33
CA GLY A 24 14.73 -10.90 12.57
C GLY A 24 15.51 -10.17 11.47
N ALA A 25 16.65 -10.72 11.05
CA ALA A 25 17.45 -10.17 9.96
C ALA A 25 16.68 -10.18 8.63
N LEU A 26 15.95 -11.26 8.33
CA LEU A 26 15.09 -11.33 7.16
C LEU A 26 13.96 -10.30 7.21
N ASN A 27 13.29 -10.13 8.37
CA ASN A 27 12.25 -9.11 8.52
C ASN A 27 12.78 -7.69 8.31
N LEU A 28 13.94 -7.37 8.90
CA LEU A 28 14.61 -6.08 8.72
C LEU A 28 15.02 -5.86 7.26
N SER A 29 15.62 -6.86 6.63
CA SER A 29 16.00 -6.80 5.21
C SER A 29 14.80 -6.58 4.31
N GLN A 30 13.67 -7.26 4.58
CA GLN A 30 12.43 -7.05 3.84
C GLN A 30 11.93 -5.61 3.98
N ARG A 31 11.90 -5.05 5.19
CA ARG A 31 11.47 -3.66 5.43
C ARG A 31 12.40 -2.63 4.80
N ALA A 32 13.71 -2.92 4.77
CA ALA A 32 14.70 -2.01 4.22
C ALA A 32 14.69 -1.97 2.69
N ASN A 33 14.38 -3.11 2.05
CA ASN A 33 14.55 -3.27 0.61
C ASN A 33 13.24 -3.40 -0.18
N HIS A 34 12.10 -3.72 0.45
CA HIS A 34 10.82 -3.68 -0.25
C HIS A 34 10.34 -2.24 -0.35
N GLN A 35 10.06 -1.83 -1.59
CA GLN A 35 9.28 -0.64 -1.83
C GLN A 35 7.86 -0.88 -1.31
N LEU A 36 7.31 0.13 -0.65
CA LEU A 36 5.88 0.10 -0.31
C LEU A 36 5.10 -0.02 -1.63
N PRO A 37 3.94 -0.70 -1.61
CA PRO A 37 3.04 -0.70 -2.76
C PRO A 37 2.79 0.73 -3.25
N PRO A 38 2.71 0.96 -4.56
CA PRO A 38 2.35 2.25 -5.09
C PRO A 38 1.01 2.70 -4.50
N THR A 39 0.98 3.96 -4.08
CA THR A 39 -0.18 4.55 -3.44
C THR A 39 -0.33 6.00 -3.88
N ASP A 40 -1.57 6.40 -4.13
CA ASP A 40 -1.95 7.80 -4.35
C ASP A 40 -2.21 8.54 -3.03
N GLY A 41 -2.32 7.81 -1.91
CA GLY A 41 -2.64 8.32 -0.59
C GLY A 41 -4.13 8.50 -0.32
N VAL A 42 -5.02 7.83 -1.05
CA VAL A 42 -6.48 7.92 -0.86
C VAL A 42 -7.03 6.59 -0.36
N ASP A 43 -7.87 6.64 0.66
CA ASP A 43 -8.76 5.52 1.01
C ASP A 43 -10.02 5.61 0.14
N TRP A 44 -10.02 4.84 -0.96
CA TRP A 44 -11.18 4.70 -1.84
C TRP A 44 -12.20 3.74 -1.26
N THR A 45 -13.45 4.18 -1.12
CA THR A 45 -14.54 3.39 -0.53
C THR A 45 -15.70 3.25 -1.51
N GLN A 46 -16.27 2.05 -1.60
CA GLN A 46 -17.47 1.80 -2.40
C GLN A 46 -18.71 2.31 -1.66
N LYS A 47 -19.51 3.13 -2.32
CA LYS A 47 -20.86 3.52 -1.90
C LYS A 47 -21.89 3.04 -2.92
N ALA A 48 -23.17 3.22 -2.59
CA ALA A 48 -24.28 2.72 -3.41
C ALA A 48 -24.26 3.25 -4.86
N ASP A 49 -23.74 4.45 -5.08
CA ASP A 49 -23.76 5.13 -6.37
C ASP A 49 -22.36 5.35 -6.98
N GLY A 50 -21.30 4.82 -6.37
CA GLY A 50 -19.94 4.88 -6.93
C GLY A 50 -18.83 4.82 -5.88
N ILE A 51 -17.62 5.17 -6.30
CA ILE A 51 -16.41 5.12 -5.46
C ILE A 51 -16.05 6.53 -4.98
N TYR A 52 -15.73 6.66 -3.70
CA TYR A 52 -15.49 7.95 -3.07
C TYR A 52 -14.16 7.97 -2.31
N ALA A 53 -13.50 9.13 -2.32
CA ALA A 53 -12.37 9.42 -1.45
C ALA A 53 -12.88 9.59 -0.01
N GLU A 54 -12.77 8.55 0.81
CA GLU A 54 -13.17 8.59 2.22
C GLU A 54 -12.15 9.34 3.07
N LYS A 55 -10.87 9.10 2.82
CA LYS A 55 -9.76 9.82 3.44
C LYS A 55 -8.71 10.13 2.39
N VAL A 56 -8.06 11.28 2.55
CA VAL A 56 -6.95 11.70 1.70
C VAL A 56 -5.78 12.05 2.61
N ALA A 57 -4.71 11.28 2.52
CA ALA A 57 -3.50 11.52 3.27
C ALA A 57 -2.83 12.83 2.81
N PRO A 58 -2.55 13.77 3.73
CA PRO A 58 -1.95 15.04 3.36
C PRO A 58 -0.56 14.83 2.79
N SER A 59 -0.18 15.66 1.83
CA SER A 59 1.16 15.64 1.21
C SER A 59 1.51 14.33 0.49
N LEU A 60 0.53 13.52 0.08
CA LEU A 60 0.72 12.43 -0.89
C LEU A 60 0.21 12.85 -2.28
N ALA A 61 0.36 11.95 -3.26
CA ALA A 61 0.18 12.28 -4.68
C ALA A 61 -1.20 12.86 -4.98
N ALA A 62 -2.28 12.20 -4.55
CA ALA A 62 -3.65 12.67 -4.78
C ALA A 62 -3.95 14.01 -4.09
N SER A 63 -3.49 14.18 -2.83
CA SER A 63 -3.63 15.45 -2.11
C SER A 63 -2.95 16.60 -2.84
N ARG A 64 -1.74 16.37 -3.36
CA ARG A 64 -0.99 17.36 -4.16
C ARG A 64 -1.63 17.62 -5.53
N ALA A 65 -2.31 16.63 -6.09
CA ALA A 65 -3.08 16.74 -7.33
C ALA A 65 -4.45 17.41 -7.12
N GLY A 66 -4.85 17.69 -5.88
CA GLY A 66 -6.07 18.42 -5.55
C GLY A 66 -7.30 17.56 -5.28
N ILE A 67 -7.16 16.23 -5.15
CA ILE A 67 -8.22 15.36 -4.64
C ILE A 67 -8.51 15.70 -3.19
N ALA A 68 -9.79 15.79 -2.85
CA ALA A 68 -10.30 16.10 -1.53
C ALA A 68 -11.21 14.98 -1.01
N VAL A 69 -11.37 14.95 0.31
CA VAL A 69 -12.32 14.05 0.96
C VAL A 69 -13.73 14.32 0.43
N GLY A 70 -14.41 13.26 0.01
CA GLY A 70 -15.75 13.32 -0.58
C GLY A 70 -15.79 13.37 -2.10
N ASP A 71 -14.66 13.54 -2.78
CA ASP A 71 -14.61 13.45 -4.25
C ASP A 71 -15.02 12.05 -4.71
N LYS A 72 -15.86 12.00 -5.76
CA LYS A 72 -16.33 10.77 -6.39
C LYS A 72 -15.44 10.44 -7.58
N LEU A 73 -14.86 9.26 -7.61
CA LEU A 73 -14.09 8.77 -8.75
C LEU A 73 -15.04 8.34 -9.86
N ILE A 74 -14.84 8.88 -11.07
CA ILE A 74 -15.65 8.59 -12.26
C ILE A 74 -14.85 7.74 -13.25
N GLY A 75 -13.55 8.00 -13.38
CA GLY A 75 -12.69 7.22 -14.25
C GLY A 75 -11.21 7.39 -13.93
N ILE A 76 -10.41 6.45 -14.43
CA ILE A 76 -8.97 6.36 -14.23
C ILE A 76 -8.27 6.10 -15.56
N SER A 77 -7.09 6.67 -15.74
CA SER A 77 -6.31 6.53 -16.98
C SER A 77 -4.82 6.43 -16.70
N LEU A 78 -4.14 5.57 -17.46
CA LEU A 78 -2.68 5.46 -17.52
C LEU A 78 -2.05 6.39 -18.57
N ASP A 79 -2.83 6.89 -19.53
CA ASP A 79 -2.32 7.57 -20.72
C ASP A 79 -3.00 8.92 -21.03
N GLU A 80 -3.89 9.38 -20.14
CA GLU A 80 -4.69 10.61 -20.24
C GLU A 80 -5.70 10.64 -21.41
N LYS A 81 -5.79 9.58 -22.22
CA LYS A 81 -6.61 9.55 -23.44
C LYS A 81 -7.83 8.67 -23.27
N GLN A 82 -7.66 7.52 -22.64
CA GLN A 82 -8.75 6.57 -22.39
C GLN A 82 -8.97 6.47 -20.89
N PHE A 83 -10.20 6.76 -20.47
CA PHE A 83 -10.61 6.65 -19.08
C PHE A 83 -11.48 5.41 -18.93
N ASP A 84 -11.01 4.50 -18.10
CA ASP A 84 -11.75 3.32 -17.72
C ASP A 84 -12.66 3.64 -16.53
N GLU A 85 -13.86 3.09 -16.55
CA GLU A 85 -14.79 3.18 -15.43
C GLU A 85 -14.27 2.32 -14.28
N VAL A 86 -14.29 2.88 -13.07
CA VAL A 86 -13.86 2.19 -11.86
C VAL A 86 -15.09 1.65 -11.16
N VAL A 87 -15.23 0.32 -11.11
CA VAL A 87 -16.41 -0.35 -10.57
C VAL A 87 -16.19 -0.87 -9.15
N ALA A 88 -14.93 -1.06 -8.74
CA ALA A 88 -14.56 -1.39 -7.38
C ALA A 88 -13.29 -0.63 -6.92
N PRO A 89 -13.13 -0.32 -5.62
CA PRO A 89 -11.92 0.31 -5.11
C PRO A 89 -10.62 -0.47 -5.40
N SER A 90 -10.71 -1.80 -5.53
CA SER A 90 -9.57 -2.66 -5.89
C SER A 90 -9.01 -2.36 -7.27
N ASP A 91 -9.83 -1.84 -8.19
CA ASP A 91 -9.40 -1.50 -9.54
C ASP A 91 -8.37 -0.38 -9.48
N VAL A 92 -8.54 0.58 -8.57
CA VAL A 92 -7.57 1.67 -8.36
C VAL A 92 -6.19 1.13 -7.99
N GLN A 93 -6.14 0.11 -7.11
CA GLN A 93 -4.87 -0.53 -6.77
C GLN A 93 -4.25 -1.21 -7.99
N MET A 94 -5.03 -1.87 -8.83
CA MET A 94 -4.51 -2.47 -10.07
C MET A 94 -3.87 -1.43 -10.99
N TYR A 95 -4.47 -0.25 -11.14
CA TYR A 95 -3.87 0.86 -11.89
C TYR A 95 -2.60 1.41 -11.23
N LEU A 96 -2.59 1.53 -9.89
CA LEU A 96 -1.41 1.95 -9.14
C LEU A 96 -0.24 0.97 -9.32
N GLU A 97 -0.50 -0.33 -9.24
CA GLU A 97 0.51 -1.37 -9.48
C GLU A 97 1.03 -1.32 -10.92
N THR A 98 0.14 -1.07 -11.89
CA THR A 98 0.51 -0.96 -13.30
C THR A 98 1.37 0.27 -13.58
N ALA A 99 1.02 1.42 -12.98
CA ALA A 99 1.81 2.64 -13.08
C ALA A 99 3.15 2.53 -12.32
N GLY A 100 3.17 1.78 -11.22
CA GLY A 100 4.31 1.60 -10.36
C GLY A 100 4.66 2.82 -9.49
N VAL A 101 5.66 2.67 -8.64
CA VAL A 101 6.17 3.77 -7.81
C VAL A 101 6.76 4.85 -8.71
N SER A 102 6.40 6.11 -8.44
CA SER A 102 6.74 7.27 -9.28
C SER A 102 6.11 7.29 -10.68
N GLY A 103 5.17 6.37 -10.97
CA GLY A 103 4.32 6.43 -12.14
C GLY A 103 3.32 7.58 -12.11
N ASN A 104 2.56 7.73 -13.20
CA ASN A 104 1.49 8.70 -13.31
C ASN A 104 0.15 7.98 -13.52
N LEU A 105 -0.89 8.51 -12.87
CA LEU A 105 -2.28 8.18 -13.13
C LEU A 105 -3.06 9.48 -13.21
N THR A 106 -4.03 9.51 -14.12
CA THR A 106 -4.96 10.62 -14.24
C THR A 106 -6.36 10.19 -13.84
N TYR A 107 -6.96 10.97 -12.95
CA TYR A 107 -8.30 10.70 -12.41
C TYR A 107 -9.30 11.70 -12.97
N PHE A 108 -10.42 11.17 -13.46
CA PHE A 108 -11.62 11.95 -13.70
C PHE A 108 -12.55 11.79 -12.50
N TYR A 109 -12.85 12.89 -11.82
CA TYR A 109 -13.61 12.88 -10.58
C TYR A 109 -14.63 14.00 -10.53
N GLN A 110 -15.67 13.79 -9.73
CA GLN A 110 -16.70 14.77 -9.45
C GLN A 110 -16.58 15.22 -7.99
N ARG A 111 -16.43 16.52 -7.77
CA ARG A 111 -16.54 17.11 -6.42
C ARG A 111 -17.99 17.41 -6.12
N PRO A 112 -18.63 16.73 -5.15
CA PRO A 112 -19.95 17.14 -4.70
C PRO A 112 -19.87 18.57 -4.18
N SER A 113 -20.73 19.45 -4.67
CA SER A 113 -20.86 20.78 -4.11
C SER A 113 -21.27 20.64 -2.65
N TYR A 114 -20.46 21.13 -1.71
CA TYR A 114 -20.88 21.23 -0.32
C TYR A 114 -22.14 22.11 -0.26
N SER A 115 -23.18 21.62 0.41
CA SER A 115 -24.24 22.46 0.97
C SER A 115 -23.92 22.84 2.40
#